data_AF-A0A6J1U9S9-F1
#
_entry.id   AF-A0A6J1U9S9-F1
#
_cell.length_a   1.000
_cell.length_b   1.000
_cell.length_c   1.000
_cell.angle_alpha   90.00
_cell.angle_beta   90.00
_cell.angle_gamma   90.00
#
_symmetry.space_group_name_H-M   'P 1'
#
loop_
_entity.id
_entity.type
_entity.pdbx_description
1 polymer ?
#
loop_
_entity_poly.entity_id
_entity_poly.type
_entity_poly.pdbx_seq_one_letter_code
_entity_poly.pdbx_strand_id
1 'polypeptide(L)'
;MATHVFLTGPPGIGKTTLIRKAAEILKSSGIPIDGFYTEEVRERGQRTGFDVVTLNGRRGILSRVGSGHSAARHEYRVGQYVVDLASFEQLALPLLRNITRENRDDILQEVVTAVQNCLK
;
A
#
# COMPACT_ATOMS: atom_id res chain seq x y z
N MET A 1 24.29 -2.56 3.22
CA MET A 1 23.56 -1.32 3.61
C MET A 1 22.28 -1.32 2.82
N ALA A 2 21.10 -1.28 3.46
CA ALA A 2 19.85 -1.29 2.72
C ALA A 2 19.68 -0.01 1.91
N THR A 3 19.50 -0.15 0.60
CA THR A 3 19.12 0.97 -0.27
C THR A 3 17.61 1.12 -0.25
N HIS A 4 17.15 2.32 0.12
CA HIS A 4 15.73 2.66 0.09
C HIS A 4 15.36 3.23 -1.28
N VAL A 5 14.36 2.62 -1.93
CA VAL A 5 13.84 3.07 -3.22
C VAL A 5 12.49 3.74 -3.00
N PHE A 6 12.34 4.98 -3.48
CA PHE A 6 11.09 5.72 -3.43
C PHE A 6 10.57 5.97 -4.84
N LEU A 7 9.31 5.62 -5.09
CA LEU A 7 8.63 5.89 -6.35
C LEU A 7 7.76 7.13 -6.23
N THR A 8 8.05 8.15 -7.03
CA THR A 8 7.30 9.42 -7.07
C THR A 8 6.67 9.62 -8.45
N GLY A 9 5.73 10.56 -8.54
CA GLY A 9 5.07 10.92 -9.78
C GLY A 9 3.60 11.33 -9.57
N PRO A 10 2.94 11.88 -10.61
CA PRO A 10 1.57 12.37 -10.51
C PRO A 10 0.57 11.30 -10.02
N PRO A 11 -0.54 11.68 -9.37
CA PRO A 11 -1.64 10.76 -9.09
C PRO A 11 -2.14 10.07 -10.38
N GLY A 12 -2.53 8.79 -10.30
CA GLY A 12 -3.04 8.06 -11.45
C GLY A 12 -2.00 7.52 -12.45
N ILE A 13 -0.70 7.83 -12.29
CA ILE A 13 0.37 7.38 -13.20
C ILE A 13 0.68 5.87 -13.14
N GLY A 14 0.00 5.10 -12.28
CA GLY A 14 0.18 3.64 -12.18
C GLY A 14 1.17 3.15 -11.12
N LYS A 15 1.57 3.98 -10.14
CA LYS A 15 2.49 3.58 -9.05
C LYS A 15 2.06 2.30 -8.32
N THR A 16 0.78 2.24 -7.91
CA THR A 16 0.23 1.05 -7.24
C THR A 16 0.25 -0.17 -8.15
N THR A 17 0.01 0.01 -9.45
CA THR A 17 0.09 -1.07 -10.45
C THR A 17 1.51 -1.60 -10.57
N LEU A 18 2.50 -0.71 -10.62
CA LEU A 18 3.91 -1.09 -10.67
C LEU A 18 4.34 -1.85 -9.41
N ILE A 19 3.98 -1.36 -8.22
CA ILE A 19 4.28 -2.04 -6.95
C ILE A 19 3.67 -3.45 -6.92
N ARG A 20 2.43 -3.61 -7.38
CA ARG A 20 1.75 -4.91 -7.39
C ARG A 20 2.45 -5.90 -8.30
N LYS A 21 2.76 -5.51 -9.54
CA LYS A 21 3.49 -6.37 -10.48
C LYS A 21 4.88 -6.71 -9.95
N ALA A 22 5.58 -5.75 -9.36
CA ALA A 22 6.88 -6.00 -8.75
C ALA A 22 6.78 -7.03 -7.62
N ALA A 23 5.80 -6.88 -6.74
CA ALA A 23 5.53 -7.85 -5.67
C ALA A 23 5.19 -9.25 -6.22
N GLU A 24 4.40 -9.35 -7.28
CA GLU A 24 4.09 -10.62 -7.94
C GLU A 24 5.36 -11.31 -8.48
N ILE A 25 6.25 -10.55 -9.14
CA ILE A 25 7.52 -11.07 -9.66
C ILE A 25 8.41 -11.55 -8.51
N LEU A 26 8.61 -10.74 -7.48
CA LEU A 26 9.44 -11.10 -6.33
C LEU A 26 8.93 -12.37 -5.65
N LYS A 27 7.61 -12.46 -5.45
CA LYS A 27 6.96 -13.66 -4.90
C LYS A 27 7.17 -14.88 -5.79
N SER A 28 7.05 -14.74 -7.12
CA SER A 28 7.27 -15.84 -8.07
C SER A 28 8.71 -16.35 -8.10
N SER A 29 9.67 -15.47 -7.77
CA SER A 29 11.09 -15.80 -7.65
C SER A 29 11.47 -16.37 -6.26
N GLY A 30 10.50 -16.60 -5.38
CA GLY A 30 10.72 -17.20 -4.06
C GLY A 30 11.23 -16.22 -3.00
N ILE A 31 11.22 -14.92 -3.27
CA ILE A 31 11.76 -13.89 -2.38
C ILE A 31 10.68 -13.54 -1.35
N PRO A 32 10.99 -13.63 -0.05
CA PRO A 32 10.04 -13.25 0.98
C PRO A 32 9.80 -11.74 0.94
N ILE A 33 8.56 -11.35 0.64
CA ILE A 33 8.12 -9.97 0.65
C ILE A 33 7.00 -9.80 1.67
N ASP A 34 7.02 -8.68 2.37
CA ASP A 34 5.96 -8.29 3.29
C ASP A 34 5.65 -6.80 3.14
N GLY A 35 4.45 -6.40 3.51
CA GLY A 35 3.97 -5.03 3.40
C GLY A 35 2.55 -4.92 2.88
N PHE A 36 2.18 -3.69 2.54
CA PHE A 36 0.84 -3.35 2.10
C PHE A 36 0.87 -2.25 1.04
N TYR A 37 -0.22 -2.15 0.30
CA TYR A 37 -0.51 -1.07 -0.62
C TYR A 37 -1.95 -0.59 -0.40
N THR A 38 -2.29 0.56 -0.98
CA THR A 38 -3.65 1.08 -0.91
C THR A 38 -4.36 0.94 -2.25
N GLU A 39 -5.62 0.54 -2.21
CA GLU A 39 -6.47 0.44 -3.40
C GLU A 39 -7.57 1.47 -3.34
N GLU A 40 -7.84 2.09 -4.48
CA GLU A 40 -8.97 2.99 -4.64
C GLU A 40 -10.27 2.18 -4.72
N VAL A 41 -11.23 2.49 -3.85
CA VAL A 41 -12.57 1.90 -3.88
C VAL A 41 -13.49 2.84 -4.64
N ARG A 42 -14.14 2.31 -5.67
CA ARG A 42 -15.12 3.02 -6.49
C ARG A 42 -16.45 2.29 -6.46
N GLU A 43 -17.53 3.04 -6.30
CA GLU A 43 -18.90 2.56 -6.45
C GLU A 43 -19.62 3.44 -7.46
N ARG A 44 -20.32 2.82 -8.42
CA ARG A 44 -21.07 3.55 -9.48
C ARG A 44 -20.22 4.62 -10.19
N GLY A 45 -18.93 4.35 -10.40
CA GLY A 45 -17.99 5.26 -11.06
C GLY A 45 -17.44 6.41 -10.17
N GLN A 46 -17.92 6.55 -8.94
CA GLN A 46 -17.46 7.56 -7.98
C GLN A 46 -16.46 6.93 -7.01
N ARG A 47 -15.40 7.67 -6.65
CA ARG A 47 -14.46 7.23 -5.60
C ARG A 47 -15.13 7.34 -4.23
N THR A 48 -15.34 6.21 -3.57
CA THR A 48 -15.97 6.13 -2.25
C THR A 48 -14.96 5.94 -1.11
N GLY A 49 -13.70 5.65 -1.42
CA GLY A 49 -12.66 5.59 -0.40
C GLY A 49 -11.43 4.81 -0.84
N PHE A 50 -10.72 4.29 0.16
CA PHE A 50 -9.52 3.50 -0.04
C PHE A 50 -9.49 2.31 0.92
N ASP A 51 -8.93 1.20 0.45
CA ASP A 51 -8.62 0.03 1.27
C ASP A 51 -7.11 -0.08 1.46
N VAL A 52 -6.71 -0.66 2.59
CA VAL A 52 -5.38 -1.23 2.77
C VAL A 52 -5.43 -2.70 2.39
N VAL A 53 -4.51 -3.12 1.52
CA VAL A 53 -4.36 -4.50 1.08
C VAL A 53 -2.94 -4.95 1.34
N THR A 54 -2.78 -6.05 2.07
CA THR A 54 -1.48 -6.64 2.38
C THR A 54 -1.01 -7.55 1.24
N LEU A 55 0.30 -7.77 1.12
CA LEU A 55 0.86 -8.68 0.11
C LEU A 55 0.45 -10.15 0.33
N ASN A 56 -0.04 -10.50 1.52
CA ASN A 56 -0.63 -11.81 1.83
C ASN A 56 -2.15 -11.88 1.61
N GLY A 57 -2.77 -10.84 1.04
CA GLY A 57 -4.17 -10.84 0.59
C GLY A 57 -5.20 -10.43 1.64
N ARG A 58 -4.79 -10.01 2.84
CA ARG A 58 -5.71 -9.41 3.83
C ARG A 58 -6.10 -8.01 3.36
N ARG A 59 -7.34 -7.62 3.63
CA ARG A 59 -7.92 -6.33 3.26
C ARG A 59 -8.60 -5.69 4.45
N GLY A 60 -8.51 -4.38 4.57
CA GLY A 60 -9.30 -3.58 5.51
C GLY A 60 -9.56 -2.19 4.97
N ILE A 61 -10.55 -1.52 5.57
CA ILE A 61 -10.92 -0.15 5.22
C ILE A 61 -9.78 0.77 5.68
N LEU A 62 -9.26 1.61 4.78
CA LEU A 62 -8.40 2.73 5.18
C LEU A 62 -9.25 3.97 5.42
N SER A 63 -10.13 4.28 4.47
CA SER A 63 -11.01 5.43 4.56
C SER A 63 -12.22 5.30 3.67
N ARG A 64 -13.28 6.03 4.02
CA ARG A 64 -14.54 6.13 3.25
C ARG A 64 -15.03 7.57 3.23
N VAL A 65 -15.86 7.91 2.25
CA VAL A 65 -16.56 9.20 2.22
C VAL A 65 -17.44 9.31 3.47
N GLY A 66 -17.18 10.34 4.28
CA GLY A 66 -17.98 10.63 5.48
C GLY A 66 -19.15 11.55 5.17
N SER A 67 -20.25 11.39 5.91
CA SER A 67 -21.39 12.29 5.83
C SER A 67 -21.14 13.54 6.68
N GLY A 68 -21.04 14.71 6.05
CA GLY A 68 -21.19 16.03 6.70
C GLY A 68 -20.12 16.46 7.72
N HIS A 69 -20.19 17.74 8.11
CA HIS A 69 -19.39 18.36 9.17
C HIS A 69 -19.89 17.94 10.56
N SER A 70 -19.86 16.65 10.87
CA SER A 70 -20.09 16.21 12.24
C SER A 70 -18.93 16.69 13.09
N ALA A 71 -19.19 17.69 13.94
CA ALA A 71 -18.28 18.27 14.93
C ALA A 71 -17.91 17.29 16.06
N ALA A 72 -17.96 15.98 15.80
CA ALA A 72 -17.47 14.96 16.70
C ALA A 72 -15.95 15.07 16.73
N ARG A 73 -15.42 15.43 17.91
CA ARG A 73 -14.05 15.92 18.14
C ARG A 73 -12.91 14.93 17.85
N HIS A 74 -13.14 13.80 17.20
CA HIS A 74 -12.13 12.73 17.03
C HIS A 74 -12.21 11.95 15.71
N GLU A 75 -12.67 12.55 14.62
CA GLU A 75 -12.57 11.92 13.30
C GLU A 75 -11.30 12.37 12.55
N TYR A 76 -10.42 11.43 12.23
CA TYR A 76 -9.27 11.68 11.36
C TYR A 76 -9.78 11.84 9.92
N ARG A 77 -9.58 13.02 9.31
CA ARG A 77 -10.12 13.34 7.98
C ARG A 77 -9.06 13.83 7.01
N VAL A 78 -9.20 13.43 5.75
CA VAL A 78 -8.43 13.93 4.61
C VAL A 78 -9.41 14.29 3.49
N GLY A 79 -9.70 15.59 3.33
CA GLY A 79 -10.76 16.05 2.43
C GLY A 79 -12.13 15.47 2.84
N GLN A 80 -12.80 14.79 1.91
CA GLN A 80 -14.10 14.14 2.17
C GLN A 80 -13.99 12.75 2.83
N TYR A 81 -12.78 12.22 3.00
CA TYR A 81 -12.57 10.86 3.49
C TYR A 81 -12.33 10.86 5.00
N VAL A 82 -13.10 10.06 5.73
CA VAL A 82 -12.88 9.72 7.14
C VAL A 82 -12.01 8.48 7.20
N VAL A 83 -10.92 8.55 7.96
CA VAL A 83 -9.92 7.48 8.11
C VAL A 83 -10.32 6.57 9.27
N ASP A 84 -10.34 5.27 9.00
CA ASP A 84 -10.49 4.24 10.02
C ASP A 84 -9.11 3.83 10.53
N LEU A 85 -8.66 4.51 11.59
CA LEU A 85 -7.35 4.20 12.19
C LEU A 85 -7.29 2.78 12.77
N ALA A 86 -8.37 2.31 13.40
CA ALA A 86 -8.35 0.99 14.04
C ALA A 86 -8.12 -0.12 13.00
N SER A 87 -8.85 -0.05 11.88
CA SER A 87 -8.66 -0.97 10.75
C SER A 87 -7.25 -0.86 10.15
N PHE A 88 -6.74 0.36 9.96
CA PHE A 88 -5.37 0.57 9.48
C PHE A 88 -4.33 -0.05 10.41
N GLU A 89 -4.40 0.25 11.72
CA GLU A 89 -3.40 -0.16 12.69
C GLU A 89 -3.32 -1.68 12.83
N GLN A 90 -4.47 -2.36 12.85
CA GLN A 90 -4.56 -3.82 12.93
C GLN A 90 -3.92 -4.54 11.74
N LEU A 91 -3.90 -3.90 10.57
CA LEU A 91 -3.35 -4.48 9.33
C LEU A 91 -1.91 -4.03 9.06
N ALA A 92 -1.64 -2.74 9.12
CA ALA A 92 -0.39 -2.15 8.65
C ALA A 92 0.74 -2.22 9.69
N LEU A 93 0.46 -1.93 10.96
CA LEU A 93 1.52 -1.84 11.98
C LEU A 93 2.29 -3.15 12.20
N PRO A 94 1.65 -4.34 12.22
CA PRO A 94 2.40 -5.60 12.33
C PRO A 94 3.43 -5.79 11.21
N LEU A 95 3.11 -5.34 9.99
CA LEU A 95 3.97 -5.49 8.80
C LEU A 95 5.21 -4.60 8.88
N LEU A 96 5.08 -3.44 9.55
CA LEU A 96 6.20 -2.52 9.78
C LEU A 96 7.15 -3.00 10.88
N ARG A 97 6.68 -3.84 11.81
CA ARG A 97 7.48 -4.36 12.93
C ARG A 97 8.42 -5.51 12.54
N ASN A 98 8.09 -6.24 11.48
CA ASN A 98 8.85 -7.41 11.01
C ASN A 98 10.03 -7.05 10.09
N ILE A 99 10.32 -5.77 9.86
CA ILE A 99 11.45 -5.32 9.05
C ILE A 99 12.73 -5.36 9.92
N THR A 100 13.32 -6.54 10.09
CA THR A 100 14.63 -6.71 10.76
C THR A 100 15.79 -6.36 9.83
N ARG A 101 16.94 -6.05 10.42
CA ARG A 101 18.19 -5.67 9.71
C ARG A 101 18.76 -6.77 8.80
N GLU A 102 18.26 -8.00 8.88
CA GLU A 102 18.83 -9.20 8.28
C GLU A 102 18.41 -9.44 6.82
N ASN A 103 17.27 -8.90 6.37
CA ASN A 103 16.78 -9.06 4.99
C ASN A 103 17.27 -7.95 4.03
N ARG A 104 18.34 -7.23 4.38
CA ARG A 104 18.69 -5.93 3.78
C ARG A 104 19.52 -6.01 2.48
N ASP A 105 20.21 -7.11 2.22
CA ASP A 105 21.26 -7.12 1.19
C ASP A 105 20.86 -7.84 -0.13
N ASP A 106 19.79 -8.65 -0.16
CA ASP A 106 19.38 -9.41 -1.37
C ASP A 106 18.30 -8.73 -2.24
N ILE A 107 17.59 -7.73 -1.72
CA ILE A 107 16.36 -7.19 -2.33
C ILE A 107 16.63 -6.30 -3.57
N LEU A 108 17.86 -5.80 -3.75
CA LEU A 108 18.12 -4.72 -4.74
C LEU A 108 18.17 -5.18 -6.19
N GLN A 109 18.81 -6.33 -6.46
CA GLN A 109 18.86 -6.84 -7.82
C GLN A 109 17.46 -7.21 -8.32
N GLU A 110 16.63 -7.68 -7.41
CA GLU A 110 15.33 -8.25 -7.73
C GLU A 110 14.25 -7.19 -7.89
N VAL A 111 14.26 -6.11 -7.09
CA VAL A 111 13.35 -4.97 -7.30
C VAL A 111 13.66 -4.26 -8.62
N VAL A 112 14.94 -4.04 -8.94
CA VAL A 112 15.33 -3.44 -10.22
C VAL A 112 14.91 -4.33 -11.38
N THR A 113 15.16 -5.64 -11.28
CA THR A 113 14.73 -6.62 -12.29
C THR A 113 13.21 -6.66 -12.44
N ALA A 114 12.47 -6.66 -11.33
CA ALA A 114 11.01 -6.69 -11.34
C ALA A 114 10.43 -5.41 -11.95
N VAL A 115 10.96 -4.23 -11.62
CA VAL A 115 10.55 -2.96 -12.23
C VAL A 115 10.90 -2.92 -13.72
N GLN A 116 12.09 -3.38 -14.11
CA GLN A 116 12.48 -3.47 -15.52
C GLN A 116 11.56 -4.42 -16.31
N ASN A 117 11.14 -5.53 -15.71
CA ASN A 117 10.18 -6.46 -16.33
C ASN A 117 8.77 -5.89 -16.41
N CYS A 118 8.37 -5.00 -15.50
CA CYS A 118 7.08 -4.30 -15.57
C CYS A 118 7.03 -3.23 -16.67
N LEU A 119 8.19 -2.76 -17.13
CA LEU A 119 8.36 -1.70 -18.13
C LEU A 119 8.57 -2.25 -19.57
N LYS A 120 8.61 -3.57 -19.74
CA LYS A 120 8.57 -4.26 -21.04
C LYS A 120 7.14 -4.72 -21.32
#